data_AF-A0A1U9JMB7-F1
#
_entry.id   AF-A0A1U9JMB7-F1
#
_cell.length_a   1.000
_cell.length_b   1.000
_cell.length_c   1.000
_cell.angle_alpha   90.00
_cell.angle_beta   90.00
_cell.angle_gamma   90.00
#
_symmetry.space_group_name_H-M   'P 1'
#
loop_
_entity.id
_entity.type
_entity.pdbx_description
1 polymer ?
#
loop_
_entity_poly.entity_id
_entity_poly.type
_entity_poly.pdbx_seq_one_letter_code
_entity_poly.pdbx_strand_id
1 'polypeptide(L)'
;MELPRVTAPLSAALTPLLARLTARGWPLLRLAELDGFSRQHGAIVAFCSDDPTRLPEVADAAVILPELLKDGGFALTPCLLHPADNAALQAQYGVMKYPAFLFLRDGGYLGTLAGLRGWGEYQQDIQAVLARPVSRPPAIGIKVASPTSPGACA
;
A
#
# COMPACT_ATOMS: atom_id res chain seq x y z
N MET A 1 12.22 16.67 -20.96
CA MET A 1 11.04 17.53 -20.67
C MET A 1 10.47 17.03 -19.35
N GLU A 2 11.05 17.53 -18.25
CA GLU A 2 10.71 17.10 -16.89
C GLU A 2 9.43 17.84 -16.48
N LEU A 3 8.33 17.11 -16.31
CA LEU A 3 7.10 17.69 -15.77
C LEU A 3 7.40 18.24 -14.37
N PRO A 4 6.98 19.47 -14.04
CA PRO A 4 7.11 19.97 -12.68
C PRO A 4 6.33 19.04 -11.76
N ARG A 5 7.04 18.35 -10.86
CA ARG A 5 6.43 17.57 -9.78
C ARG A 5 5.76 18.58 -8.84
N VAL A 6 4.49 18.89 -9.09
CA VAL A 6 3.66 19.64 -8.15
C VAL A 6 3.47 18.73 -6.94
N THR A 7 4.34 18.89 -5.95
CA THR A 7 4.17 18.24 -4.65
C THR A 7 3.03 18.97 -3.96
N ALA A 8 1.83 18.39 -3.98
CA ALA A 8 0.73 18.92 -3.19
C ALA A 8 1.15 18.92 -1.70
N PRO A 9 0.95 20.03 -0.98
CA PRO A 9 1.32 20.11 0.43
C PRO A 9 0.51 19.09 1.24
N LEU A 10 1.16 18.47 2.24
CA LEU A 10 0.49 17.59 3.18
C LEU A 10 -0.56 18.38 3.99
N SER A 11 -1.67 17.74 4.34
CA SER A 11 -2.64 18.38 5.23
C SER A 11 -1.99 18.64 6.60
N ALA A 12 -2.44 19.71 7.27
CA ALA A 12 -1.92 20.07 8.59
C ALA A 12 -2.12 18.94 9.62
N ALA A 13 -3.19 18.15 9.47
CA ALA A 13 -3.49 17.03 10.35
C ALA A 13 -2.68 15.76 10.03
N LEU A 14 -2.33 15.53 8.76
CA LEU A 14 -1.53 14.37 8.35
C LEU A 14 -0.03 14.55 8.66
N THR A 15 0.47 15.78 8.56
CA THR A 15 1.89 16.12 8.80
C THR A 15 2.44 15.55 10.11
N PRO A 16 1.82 15.78 11.30
CA PRO A 16 2.34 15.23 12.56
C PRO A 16 2.27 13.71 12.64
N LEU A 17 1.31 13.06 11.96
CA LEU A 17 1.22 11.60 11.93
C LEU A 17 2.38 10.99 11.14
N LEU A 18 2.64 11.51 9.94
CA LEU A 18 3.78 11.06 9.13
C LEU A 18 5.11 11.37 9.83
N ALA A 19 5.25 12.53 10.46
CA ALA A 19 6.44 12.86 11.25
C ALA A 19 6.72 11.82 12.35
N ARG A 20 5.70 11.41 13.11
CA ARG A 20 5.84 10.37 14.14
C ARG A 20 6.29 9.03 13.56
N LEU A 21 5.73 8.62 12.42
CA LEU A 21 6.09 7.37 11.76
C LEU A 21 7.51 7.41 11.17
N THR A 22 7.90 8.54 10.57
CA THR A 22 9.28 8.73 10.09
C THR A 22 10.30 8.74 11.22
N ALA A 23 9.96 9.28 12.40
CA ALA A 23 10.81 9.21 13.58
C ALA A 23 10.99 7.77 14.12
N ARG A 24 10.09 6.83 13.77
CA ARG A 24 10.25 5.39 14.03
C ARG A 24 11.12 4.68 12.99
N GLY A 25 11.65 5.42 12.01
CA GLY A 25 12.51 4.91 10.94
C GLY A 25 11.77 4.47 9.68
N TRP A 26 10.47 4.79 9.54
CA TRP A 26 9.72 4.41 8.35
C TRP A 26 9.86 5.49 7.27
N PRO A 27 10.53 5.22 6.14
CA PRO A 27 10.78 6.24 5.14
C PRO A 27 9.47 6.68 4.47
N LEU A 28 9.34 7.98 4.20
CA LEU A 28 8.28 8.52 3.37
C LEU A 28 8.73 8.48 1.90
N LEU A 29 8.07 7.63 1.13
CA LEU A 29 8.39 7.35 -0.27
C LEU A 29 7.35 7.95 -1.22
N ARG A 30 7.80 8.24 -2.43
CA ARG A 30 6.96 8.41 -3.62
C ARG A 30 6.65 7.05 -4.22
N LEU A 31 5.55 6.96 -4.96
CA LEU A 31 5.16 5.71 -5.62
C LEU A 31 6.24 5.15 -6.55
N ALA A 32 6.99 6.03 -7.23
CA ALA A 32 8.08 5.65 -8.12
C ALA A 32 9.26 4.99 -7.40
N GLU A 33 9.42 5.21 -6.10
CA GLU A 33 10.53 4.67 -5.29
C GLU A 33 10.18 3.31 -4.67
N LEU A 34 8.89 2.98 -4.63
CA LEU A 34 8.35 1.83 -3.92
C LEU A 34 8.89 0.49 -4.46
N ASP A 35 8.99 0.38 -5.79
CA ASP A 35 9.51 -0.81 -6.47
C ASP A 35 10.99 -1.06 -6.14
N GLY A 36 11.82 -0.02 -6.19
CA GLY A 36 13.24 -0.09 -5.81
C GLY A 36 13.43 -0.42 -4.33
N PHE A 37 12.64 0.21 -3.46
CA PHE A 37 12.66 -0.07 -2.03
C PHE A 37 12.30 -1.54 -1.74
N SER A 38 11.27 -2.07 -2.40
CA SER A 38 10.90 -3.49 -2.25
C SER A 38 12.02 -4.43 -2.70
N ARG A 39 12.72 -4.15 -3.81
CA ARG A 39 13.86 -4.98 -4.25
C ARG A 39 15.03 -4.96 -3.28
N GLN A 40 15.24 -3.84 -2.58
CA GLN A 40 16.31 -3.73 -1.60
C GLN A 40 15.98 -4.43 -0.27
N HIS A 41 14.71 -4.43 0.12
CA HIS A 41 14.27 -4.87 1.45
C HIS A 41 13.44 -6.17 1.44
N GLY A 42 13.20 -6.76 0.27
CA GLY A 42 12.35 -7.94 0.11
C GLY A 42 10.88 -7.61 0.27
N ALA A 43 10.23 -8.22 1.27
CA ALA A 43 8.83 -7.95 1.59
C ALA A 43 8.69 -6.59 2.28
N ILE A 44 7.78 -5.75 1.80
CA ILE A 44 7.51 -4.44 2.38
C ILE A 44 6.00 -4.25 2.60
N VAL A 45 5.66 -3.36 3.53
CA VAL A 45 4.29 -2.83 3.66
C VAL A 45 4.33 -1.31 3.53
N ALA A 46 3.52 -0.78 2.62
CA ALA A 46 3.41 0.64 2.37
C ALA A 46 2.09 1.16 2.95
N PHE A 47 2.18 2.04 3.96
CA PHE A 47 1.02 2.71 4.51
C PHE A 47 0.55 3.80 3.55
N CYS A 48 -0.59 3.55 2.92
CA CYS A 48 -1.29 4.47 2.03
C CYS A 48 -2.29 5.27 2.88
N SER A 49 -2.14 6.59 2.90
CA SER A 49 -2.92 7.48 3.76
C SER A 49 -3.50 8.66 2.98
N ASP A 50 -4.53 9.29 3.55
CA ASP A 50 -5.14 10.52 3.05
C ASP A 50 -5.44 11.45 4.26
N ASP A 51 -6.16 12.54 4.05
CA ASP A 51 -6.42 13.54 5.08
C ASP A 51 -7.23 12.95 6.27
N PRO A 52 -6.63 12.86 7.48
CA PRO A 52 -7.30 12.30 8.65
C PRO A 52 -8.46 13.17 9.15
N THR A 53 -8.57 14.42 8.71
CA THR A 53 -9.76 15.25 9.01
C THR A 53 -11.02 14.74 8.30
N ARG A 54 -10.85 14.10 7.14
CA ARG A 54 -11.93 13.50 6.35
C ARG A 54 -12.11 12.02 6.67
N LEU A 55 -11.01 11.35 6.99
CA LEU A 55 -10.95 9.92 7.25
C LEU A 55 -10.27 9.68 8.61
N PRO A 56 -11.02 9.76 9.73
CA PRO A 56 -10.45 9.63 11.07
C PRO A 56 -9.71 8.30 11.29
N GLU A 57 -10.13 7.24 10.61
CA GLU A 57 -9.48 5.92 10.60
C GLU A 57 -7.98 5.97 10.21
N VAL A 58 -7.55 6.98 9.44
CA VAL A 58 -6.14 7.17 9.09
C VAL A 58 -5.29 7.47 10.32
N ALA A 59 -5.82 8.28 11.25
CA ALA A 59 -5.12 8.61 12.48
C ALA A 59 -4.98 7.37 13.38
N ASP A 60 -6.04 6.58 13.48
CA ASP A 60 -6.05 5.33 14.23
C ASP A 60 -5.07 4.32 13.62
N ALA A 61 -5.08 4.15 12.30
CA ALA A 61 -4.14 3.28 11.58
C ALA A 61 -2.68 3.65 11.81
N ALA A 62 -2.37 4.96 11.84
CA ALA A 62 -1.01 5.46 12.10
C ALA A 62 -0.51 5.11 13.52
N VAL A 63 -1.42 4.88 14.47
CA VAL A 63 -1.09 4.46 15.84
C VAL A 63 -1.07 2.94 15.97
N ILE A 64 -2.02 2.25 15.34
CA ILE A 64 -2.20 0.79 15.46
C ILE A 64 -1.13 0.02 14.68
N LEU A 65 -0.81 0.45 13.45
CA LEU A 65 0.08 -0.30 12.57
C LEU A 65 1.46 -0.59 13.19
N PRO A 66 2.15 0.37 13.83
CA PRO A 66 3.45 0.09 14.41
C PRO A 66 3.41 -0.97 15.51
N GLU A 67 2.35 -0.99 16.32
CA GLU A 67 2.19 -1.99 17.38
C GLU A 67 1.87 -3.36 16.78
N LEU A 68 1.01 -3.39 15.75
CA LEU A 68 0.68 -4.61 15.02
C LEU A 68 1.91 -5.28 14.38
N LEU A 69 2.77 -4.48 13.74
CA LEU A 69 3.99 -5.00 13.09
C LEU A 69 5.01 -5.50 14.13
N LYS A 70 5.09 -4.83 15.28
CA LYS A 70 5.95 -5.24 16.39
C LYS A 70 5.51 -6.58 16.98
N ASP A 71 4.22 -6.75 17.23
CA ASP A 71 3.69 -7.95 17.87
C ASP A 71 3.60 -9.15 16.92
N GLY A 72 3.42 -8.91 15.63
CA GLY A 72 3.24 -9.97 14.64
C GLY A 72 4.53 -10.63 14.14
N GLY A 73 5.71 -10.08 14.45
CA GLY A 73 7.00 -10.67 14.08
C GLY A 73 7.20 -10.89 12.58
N PHE A 74 6.54 -10.09 11.75
CA PHE A 74 6.55 -10.26 10.30
C PHE A 74 7.92 -9.92 9.71
N ALA A 75 8.41 -10.76 8.79
CA ALA A 75 9.61 -10.48 8.00
C ALA A 75 9.28 -9.49 6.87
N LEU A 76 8.92 -8.25 7.21
CA LEU A 76 8.65 -7.18 6.25
C LEU A 76 9.21 -5.84 6.72
N THR A 77 9.46 -4.93 5.78
CA THR A 77 9.92 -3.57 6.07
C THR A 77 8.80 -2.55 5.86
N PRO A 78 8.41 -1.78 6.88
CA PRO A 78 7.38 -0.75 6.75
C PRO A 78 7.91 0.53 6.09
N CYS A 79 7.05 1.16 5.29
CA CYS A 79 7.28 2.45 4.68
C CYS A 79 5.96 3.24 4.56
N LEU A 80 6.06 4.53 4.29
CA LEU A 80 4.92 5.43 4.12
C LEU A 80 4.86 5.85 2.65
N LEU A 81 3.64 6.00 2.10
CA LEU A 81 3.47 6.61 0.79
C LEU A 81 2.93 8.03 0.91
N HIS A 82 3.53 8.92 0.13
CA HIS A 82 3.10 10.31 0.07
C HIS A 82 1.72 10.43 -0.61
N PRO A 83 0.74 11.11 0.01
CA PRO A 83 -0.66 11.14 -0.46
C PRO A 83 -0.84 11.80 -1.84
N ALA A 84 0.11 12.64 -2.27
CA ALA A 84 0.10 13.17 -3.64
C ALA A 84 0.24 12.09 -4.74
N ASP A 85 0.56 10.83 -4.39
CA ASP A 85 0.52 9.70 -5.33
C ASP A 85 -0.77 8.87 -5.24
N ASN A 86 -1.77 9.27 -4.43
CA ASN A 86 -3.02 8.51 -4.23
C ASN A 86 -3.78 8.24 -5.55
N ALA A 87 -3.79 9.19 -6.48
CA ALA A 87 -4.38 8.98 -7.81
C ALA A 87 -3.64 7.91 -8.63
N ALA A 88 -2.32 7.89 -8.56
CA ALA A 88 -1.50 6.88 -9.24
C ALA A 88 -1.60 5.51 -8.54
N LEU A 89 -1.70 5.50 -7.21
CA LEU A 89 -1.94 4.30 -6.41
C LEU A 89 -3.28 3.65 -6.76
N GLN A 90 -4.34 4.44 -6.92
CA GLN A 90 -5.63 3.96 -7.41
C GLN A 90 -5.47 3.31 -8.78
N ALA A 91 -4.90 4.02 -9.75
CA ALA A 91 -4.74 3.52 -11.12
C ALA A 91 -3.91 2.24 -11.21
N GLN A 92 -2.79 2.16 -10.49
CA GLN A 92 -1.82 1.07 -10.61
C GLN A 92 -2.14 -0.13 -9.72
N TYR A 93 -2.63 0.12 -8.50
CA TYR A 93 -2.80 -0.91 -7.45
C TYR A 93 -4.25 -1.09 -6.99
N GLY A 94 -5.20 -0.31 -7.52
CA GLY A 94 -6.61 -0.43 -7.17
C GLY A 94 -6.93 0.01 -5.73
N VAL A 95 -6.11 0.86 -5.12
CA VAL A 95 -6.30 1.33 -3.73
C VAL A 95 -7.40 2.39 -3.65
N MET A 96 -8.65 1.95 -3.49
CA MET A 96 -9.82 2.85 -3.52
C MET A 96 -10.23 3.42 -2.16
N LYS A 97 -9.74 2.85 -1.06
CA LYS A 97 -10.13 3.20 0.30
C LYS A 97 -8.88 3.43 1.13
N TYR A 98 -8.95 4.42 2.02
CA TYR A 98 -7.88 4.78 2.93
C TYR A 98 -8.41 4.72 4.37
N PRO A 99 -7.61 4.28 5.35
CA PRO A 99 -6.22 3.81 5.22
C PRO A 99 -6.10 2.49 4.45
N ALA A 100 -4.97 2.29 3.79
CA ALA A 100 -4.65 1.04 3.10
C ALA A 100 -3.19 0.63 3.31
N PHE A 101 -2.93 -0.65 3.13
CA PHE A 101 -1.64 -1.28 3.32
C PHE A 101 -1.33 -2.10 2.08
N LEU A 102 -0.39 -1.60 1.29
CA LEU A 102 0.06 -2.22 0.05
C LEU A 102 1.30 -3.06 0.34
N PHE A 103 1.25 -4.33 -0.05
CA PHE A 103 2.32 -5.28 0.18
C PHE A 103 3.02 -5.62 -1.13
N LEU A 104 4.34 -5.41 -1.16
CA LEU A 104 5.19 -5.84 -2.25
C LEU A 104 6.28 -6.80 -1.76
N ARG A 105 6.83 -7.60 -2.67
CA ARG A 105 8.03 -8.41 -2.46
C ARG A 105 8.87 -8.38 -3.71
N ASP A 106 10.11 -7.94 -3.58
CA ASP A 106 11.08 -7.82 -4.68
C ASP A 106 10.55 -7.04 -5.90
N GLY A 107 9.75 -5.99 -5.64
CA GLY A 107 9.06 -5.18 -6.65
C GLY A 107 7.77 -5.79 -7.20
N GLY A 108 7.42 -7.01 -6.76
CA GLY A 108 6.21 -7.72 -7.13
C GLY A 108 5.04 -7.46 -6.19
N TYR A 109 3.81 -7.42 -6.71
CA TYR A 109 2.61 -7.19 -5.90
C TYR A 109 2.14 -8.45 -5.17
N LEU A 110 1.91 -8.36 -3.85
CA LEU A 110 1.36 -9.44 -3.03
C LEU A 110 -0.12 -9.24 -2.71
N GLY A 111 -0.52 -8.00 -2.46
CA GLY A 111 -1.87 -7.70 -2.00
C GLY A 111 -2.01 -6.29 -1.45
N THR A 112 -3.27 -5.90 -1.26
CA THR A 112 -3.64 -4.67 -0.54
C THR A 112 -4.68 -5.04 0.52
N LEU A 113 -4.50 -4.53 1.74
CA LEU A 113 -5.51 -4.55 2.78
C LEU A 113 -6.00 -3.13 2.99
N ALA A 114 -7.31 -2.91 2.90
CA ALA A 114 -7.91 -1.59 3.13
C ALA A 114 -8.80 -1.61 4.37
N GLY A 115 -8.81 -0.48 5.08
CA GLY A 115 -9.57 -0.26 6.30
C GLY A 115 -8.96 -0.86 7.56
N LEU A 116 -9.54 -0.49 8.69
CA LEU A 116 -9.25 -1.06 10.00
C LEU A 116 -10.07 -2.35 10.22
N ARG A 117 -9.51 -3.27 10.99
CA ARG A 117 -10.09 -4.60 11.29
C ARG A 117 -9.77 -4.97 12.73
N GLY A 118 -10.40 -6.04 13.24
CA GLY A 118 -10.01 -6.62 14.52
C GLY A 118 -8.55 -7.08 14.49
N TRP A 119 -7.86 -6.99 15.62
CA TRP A 119 -6.42 -7.29 15.71
C TRP A 119 -6.04 -8.67 15.16
N GLY A 120 -6.76 -9.71 15.59
CA GLY A 120 -6.51 -11.10 15.17
C GLY A 120 -6.76 -11.32 13.67
N GLU A 121 -7.82 -10.72 13.12
CA GLU A 121 -8.08 -10.72 11.67
C GLU A 121 -6.96 -10.04 10.91
N TYR A 122 -6.45 -8.93 11.44
CA TYR A 122 -5.35 -8.19 10.83
C TYR A 122 -4.08 -9.03 10.73
N GLN A 123 -3.72 -9.71 11.82
CA GLN A 123 -2.53 -10.57 11.83
C GLN A 123 -2.68 -11.72 10.82
N GLN A 124 -3.86 -12.35 10.77
CA GLN A 124 -4.17 -13.42 9.82
C GLN A 124 -4.12 -12.94 8.37
N ASP A 125 -4.72 -11.78 8.08
CA ASP A 125 -4.75 -11.18 6.74
C ASP A 125 -3.33 -10.84 6.28
N ILE A 126 -2.48 -10.26 7.14
CA ILE A 126 -1.07 -9.98 6.79
C ILE A 126 -0.33 -11.29 6.50
N GLN A 127 -0.43 -12.31 7.36
CA GLN A 127 0.22 -13.61 7.10
C GLN A 127 -0.27 -14.22 5.78
N ALA A 128 -1.57 -14.16 5.51
CA ALA A 128 -2.15 -14.67 4.28
C ALA A 128 -1.62 -13.93 3.05
N VAL A 129 -1.46 -12.60 3.12
CA VAL A 129 -0.87 -11.81 2.03
C VAL A 129 0.61 -12.14 1.83
N LEU A 130 1.38 -12.28 2.92
CA LEU A 130 2.80 -12.64 2.83
C LEU A 130 3.03 -14.07 2.31
N ALA A 131 2.09 -14.98 2.50
CA ALA A 131 2.16 -16.35 1.98
C ALA A 131 1.83 -16.44 0.47
N ARG A 132 1.26 -15.39 -0.14
CA ARG A 132 0.90 -15.40 -1.56
C ARG A 132 2.13 -15.31 -2.47
N PRO A 133 2.06 -15.91 -3.68
CA PRO A 133 3.04 -15.63 -4.72
C PRO A 133 2.88 -14.19 -5.23
N VAL A 134 3.97 -13.63 -5.73
CA VAL A 134 3.95 -12.36 -6.46
C VAL A 134 3.00 -12.47 -7.65
N SER A 135 2.17 -11.44 -7.83
CA SER A 135 1.18 -11.34 -8.88
C SER A 135 1.19 -9.95 -9.52
N ARG A 136 0.37 -9.74 -10.55
CA ARG A 136 0.17 -8.41 -11.14
C ARG A 136 -0.83 -7.63 -10.29
N PRO A 137 -0.59 -6.33 -10.05
CA PRO A 137 -1.54 -5.52 -9.31
C PRO A 137 -2.86 -5.40 -10.09
N PRO A 138 -4.00 -5.24 -9.39
CA PRO A 138 -5.30 -5.04 -10.01
C PRO A 138 -5.37 -3.60 -10.56
N ALA A 139 -4.63 -3.33 -11.63
CA ALA A 139 -4.65 -2.04 -12.29
C ALA A 139 -6.07 -1.74 -12.79
N ILE A 140 -6.53 -0.51 -12.62
CA ILE A 140 -7.80 -0.04 -13.18
C ILE A 140 -7.57 0.19 -14.68
N GLY A 141 -7.62 -0.87 -15.49
CA GLY A 141 -7.32 -0.76 -16.91
C GLY A 141 -7.70 -1.98 -17.74
N ILE A 142 -8.89 -1.90 -18.36
CA ILE A 142 -9.41 -2.70 -19.48
C ILE A 142 -9.78 -4.16 -19.14
N LYS A 143 -11.05 -4.52 -19.36
CA LYS A 143 -11.48 -5.93 -19.45
C LYS A 143 -10.62 -6.62 -20.52
N VAL A 144 -9.72 -7.51 -20.10
CA VAL A 144 -9.16 -8.51 -21.02
C VAL A 144 -10.33 -9.40 -21.44
N ALA A 145 -10.81 -9.22 -22.67
CA ALA A 145 -11.66 -10.22 -23.29
C ALA A 145 -10.81 -11.48 -23.45
N SER A 146 -11.17 -12.54 -22.74
CA SER A 146 -10.62 -13.87 -22.98
C SER A 146 -10.84 -14.20 -24.46
N PRO A 147 -9.82 -14.59 -25.25
CA PRO A 147 -10.09 -15.17 -26.55
C PRO A 147 -10.88 -16.47 -26.32
N THR A 148 -12.11 -16.47 -26.81
CA THR A 148 -12.97 -17.65 -26.92
C THR A 148 -12.17 -18.78 -27.57
N SER A 149 -11.99 -19.89 -26.86
CA SER A 149 -11.52 -21.14 -27.47
C SER A 149 -12.51 -21.55 -28.56
N PRO A 150 -12.09 -21.77 -29.82
CA PRO A 150 -12.94 -22.40 -30.79
C PRO A 150 -13.05 -23.89 -30.44
N GLY A 151 -14.12 -24.25 -29.74
CA GLY A 151 -14.62 -25.61 -29.73
C GLY A 151 -15.25 -25.89 -31.09
N ALA A 152 -14.49 -26.54 -31.97
CA ALA A 152 -15.03 -27.20 -33.15
C ALA A 152 -14.57 -28.66 -33.12
N CYS A 153 -15.44 -29.50 -32.55
CA CYS A 153 -15.46 -30.94 -32.76
C CYS A 153 -16.80 -31.26 -33.44
N ALA A 154 -16.73 -31.74 -34.68
CA ALA A 154 -17.63 -32.62 -35.43
C ALA A 154 -17.64 -32.24 -36.91
#